data_AF-A0AAW0C5R3-F1
#
_entry.id   AF-A0AAW0C5R3-F1
#
_cell.length_a   1.000
_cell.length_b   1.000
_cell.length_c   1.000
_cell.angle_alpha   90.00
_cell.angle_beta   90.00
_cell.angle_gamma   90.00
#
_symmetry.space_group_name_H-M   'P 1'
#
loop_
_entity.id
_entity.type
_entity.pdbx_description
1 polymer ?
#
loop_
_entity_poly.entity_id
_entity_poly.type
_entity_poly.pdbx_seq_one_letter_code
_entity_poly.pdbx_strand_id
1 'polypeptide(L)'
;RKKRRHPIYFKFKGLTAKGFDVLHALGLVMSHSWISKAIRRMSRMTLDELRELVQIYPWVLTYDNVVILFKIFSQRLENLQKLTSGTAATAYLKPGATALPASANQDLKEQRAANLDSPITIRRVLDLAVVGNKKLRPYYAWLLLAALIHSPDFDLSTYKFKDHTLLQKPPPLNLLPIGKDAKSMQFLLSSVNQPEASYSDHVSLIDEWLKQLHMYGKQWVESIG
;
A
#
# COMPACT_ATOMS: atom_id res chain seq x y z
N ARG A 1 15.78 -14.82 22.18
CA ARG A 1 14.97 -14.09 21.16
C ARG A 1 15.79 -13.12 20.27
N LYS A 2 16.80 -12.37 20.77
CA LYS A 2 17.62 -11.42 19.96
C LYS A 2 18.40 -12.03 18.78
N LYS A 3 18.92 -13.27 18.90
CA LYS A 3 19.72 -13.92 17.83
C LYS A 3 18.97 -14.19 16.50
N ARG A 4 17.62 -14.10 16.46
CA ARG A 4 16.84 -14.38 15.24
C ARG A 4 16.61 -13.16 14.33
N ARG A 5 16.70 -11.93 14.85
CA ARG A 5 16.37 -10.69 14.08
C ARG A 5 17.56 -10.14 13.29
N HIS A 6 18.75 -10.14 13.89
CA HIS A 6 20.01 -9.66 13.27
C HIS A 6 20.37 -10.36 11.94
N PRO A 7 20.20 -11.68 11.79
CA PRO A 7 20.58 -12.35 10.54
C PRO A 7 19.72 -11.94 9.34
N ILE A 8 18.42 -11.69 9.57
CA ILE A 8 17.51 -11.19 8.53
C ILE A 8 17.91 -9.78 8.11
N TYR A 9 18.22 -8.92 9.08
CA TYR A 9 18.71 -7.57 8.82
C TYR A 9 19.97 -7.57 7.94
N PHE A 10 20.99 -8.37 8.30
CA PHE A 10 22.23 -8.45 7.52
C PHE A 10 21.99 -8.98 6.10
N LYS A 11 21.03 -9.89 5.91
CA LYS A 11 20.71 -10.45 4.59
C LYS A 11 20.18 -9.36 3.66
N PHE A 12 19.28 -8.52 4.16
CA PHE A 12 18.73 -7.40 3.40
C PHE A 12 19.68 -6.20 3.29
N LYS A 13 20.69 -6.10 4.15
CA LYS A 13 21.82 -5.16 4.00
C LYS A 13 22.91 -5.64 3.04
N GLY A 14 22.72 -6.79 2.39
CA GLY A 14 23.61 -7.29 1.35
C GLY A 14 24.83 -8.06 1.86
N LEU A 15 24.81 -8.57 3.10
CA LEU A 15 25.89 -9.40 3.60
C LEU A 15 26.04 -10.67 2.74
N THR A 16 27.25 -10.92 2.28
CA THR A 16 27.58 -12.09 1.45
C THR A 16 27.48 -13.39 2.25
N ALA A 17 27.37 -14.53 1.57
CA ALA A 17 27.36 -15.84 2.23
C ALA A 17 28.61 -16.04 3.10
N LYS A 18 29.80 -15.66 2.62
CA LYS A 18 31.05 -15.70 3.40
C LYS A 18 31.00 -14.84 4.66
N GLY A 19 30.39 -13.65 4.59
CA GLY A 19 30.17 -12.81 5.76
C GLY A 19 29.27 -13.48 6.80
N PHE A 20 28.25 -14.20 6.34
CA PHE A 20 27.43 -15.03 7.22
C PHE A 20 28.20 -16.20 7.82
N ASP A 21 29.09 -16.84 7.08
CA ASP A 21 29.89 -17.96 7.58
C ASP A 21 30.83 -17.51 8.73
N VAL A 22 31.47 -16.33 8.58
CA VAL A 22 32.29 -15.73 9.65
C VAL A 22 31.45 -15.41 10.89
N LEU A 23 30.34 -14.69 10.73
CA LEU A 23 29.47 -14.35 11.86
C LEU A 23 28.82 -15.59 12.51
N HIS A 24 28.60 -16.64 11.73
CA HIS A 24 28.09 -17.91 12.21
C HIS A 24 29.14 -18.66 13.03
N ALA A 25 30.40 -18.72 12.55
CA ALA A 25 31.53 -19.28 13.29
C ALA A 25 31.75 -18.57 14.64
N LEU A 26 31.52 -17.24 14.69
CA LEU A 26 31.55 -16.45 15.92
C LEU A 26 30.31 -16.63 16.82
N GLY A 27 29.33 -17.44 16.41
CA GLY A 27 28.11 -17.70 17.20
C GLY A 27 27.13 -16.51 17.28
N LEU A 28 27.31 -15.50 16.43
CA LEU A 28 26.53 -14.26 16.42
C LEU A 28 25.23 -14.40 15.60
N VAL A 29 25.27 -15.13 14.49
CA VAL A 29 24.13 -15.33 13.58
C VAL A 29 23.97 -16.80 13.17
N MET A 30 22.80 -17.12 12.61
CA MET A 30 22.56 -18.41 11.96
C MET A 30 23.21 -18.46 10.58
N SER A 31 23.43 -19.65 10.04
CA SER A 31 24.01 -19.82 8.71
C SER A 31 23.13 -19.19 7.61
N HIS A 32 23.75 -18.80 6.50
CA HIS A 32 23.05 -18.23 5.35
C HIS A 32 21.93 -19.13 4.82
N SER A 33 22.17 -20.45 4.78
CA SER A 33 21.18 -21.46 4.36
C SER A 33 19.96 -21.46 5.28
N TRP A 34 20.16 -21.42 6.59
CA TRP A 34 19.07 -21.35 7.56
C TRP A 34 18.24 -20.08 7.36
N ILE A 35 18.90 -18.92 7.20
CA ILE A 35 18.22 -17.62 6.99
C ILE A 35 17.40 -17.64 5.70
N SER A 36 17.99 -18.15 4.61
CA SER A 36 17.32 -18.22 3.31
C SER A 36 16.10 -19.16 3.34
N LYS A 37 16.17 -20.26 4.11
CA LYS A 37 15.00 -21.12 4.36
C LYS A 37 13.96 -20.43 5.24
N ALA A 38 14.38 -19.72 6.28
CA ALA A 38 13.49 -18.98 7.17
C ALA A 38 12.71 -17.87 6.43
N ILE A 39 13.38 -17.08 5.59
CA ILE A 39 12.74 -16.04 4.77
C ILE A 39 11.72 -16.65 3.80
N ARG A 40 12.10 -17.72 3.08
CA ARG A 40 11.18 -18.44 2.20
C ARG A 40 9.96 -19.00 2.93
N ARG A 41 10.16 -19.50 4.16
CA ARG A 41 9.05 -19.98 5.00
C ARG A 41 8.12 -18.84 5.41
N MET A 42 8.65 -17.72 5.87
CA MET A 42 7.83 -16.54 6.24
C MET A 42 7.03 -16.03 5.05
N SER A 43 7.68 -15.87 3.89
CA SER A 43 7.00 -15.44 2.66
C SER A 43 5.86 -16.38 2.24
N ARG A 44 6.06 -17.70 2.31
CA ARG A 44 4.98 -18.67 2.04
C ARG A 44 3.83 -18.55 3.04
N MET A 45 4.13 -18.48 4.34
CA MET A 45 3.09 -18.34 5.38
C MET A 45 2.27 -17.05 5.19
N THR A 46 2.91 -15.95 4.83
CA THR A 46 2.23 -14.67 4.55
C THR A 46 1.35 -14.75 3.30
N LEU A 47 1.77 -15.49 2.26
CA LEU A 47 0.95 -15.75 1.08
C LEU A 47 -0.23 -16.67 1.38
N ASP A 48 -0.03 -17.70 2.20
CA ASP A 48 -1.10 -18.61 2.61
C ASP A 48 -2.16 -17.86 3.44
N GLU A 49 -1.74 -17.00 4.36
CA GLU A 49 -2.65 -16.09 5.09
C GLU A 49 -3.39 -15.15 4.14
N LEU A 50 -2.70 -14.54 3.17
CA LEU A 50 -3.33 -13.66 2.19
C LEU A 50 -4.43 -14.40 1.40
N ARG A 51 -4.19 -15.64 0.98
CA ARG A 51 -5.15 -16.44 0.22
C ARG A 51 -6.44 -16.67 0.99
N GLU A 52 -6.35 -16.93 2.28
CA GLU A 52 -7.53 -17.09 3.14
C GLU A 52 -8.28 -15.76 3.28
N LEU A 53 -7.57 -14.66 3.51
CA LEU A 53 -8.19 -13.35 3.74
C LEU A 53 -8.84 -12.75 2.50
N VAL A 54 -8.28 -13.00 1.32
CA VAL A 54 -8.80 -12.53 0.02
C VAL A 54 -10.20 -13.09 -0.29
N GLN A 55 -10.55 -14.25 0.27
CA GLN A 55 -11.89 -14.84 0.13
C GLN A 55 -12.93 -14.19 1.06
N ILE A 56 -12.47 -13.51 2.12
CA ILE A 56 -13.34 -12.98 3.19
C ILE A 56 -13.53 -11.47 3.04
N TYR A 57 -12.46 -10.74 2.73
CA TYR A 57 -12.45 -9.28 2.74
C TYR A 57 -12.33 -8.71 1.33
N PRO A 58 -12.97 -7.55 1.07
CA PRO A 58 -12.70 -6.78 -0.13
C PRO A 58 -11.22 -6.40 -0.20
N TRP A 59 -10.65 -6.56 -1.39
CA TRP A 59 -9.24 -6.33 -1.64
C TRP A 59 -9.01 -5.59 -2.95
N VAL A 60 -7.85 -4.94 -3.04
CA VAL A 60 -7.36 -4.27 -4.24
C VAL A 60 -5.90 -4.69 -4.43
N LEU A 61 -5.52 -4.95 -5.67
CA LEU A 61 -4.14 -5.23 -6.05
C LEU A 61 -3.54 -4.05 -6.77
N THR A 62 -2.31 -3.72 -6.42
CA THR A 62 -1.47 -2.83 -7.21
C THR A 62 -0.19 -3.55 -7.56
N TYR A 63 0.33 -3.35 -8.74
CA TYR A 63 1.66 -3.80 -9.12
C TYR A 63 2.39 -2.71 -9.88
N ASP A 64 3.71 -2.81 -9.86
CA ASP A 64 4.61 -1.89 -10.55
C ASP A 64 5.88 -2.62 -11.00
N ASN A 65 6.52 -2.08 -12.02
CA ASN A 65 7.81 -2.52 -12.53
C ASN A 65 8.90 -2.29 -11.47
N VAL A 66 9.70 -3.32 -11.25
CA VAL A 66 10.90 -3.28 -10.42
C VAL A 66 12.11 -3.44 -11.31
N VAL A 67 12.91 -2.38 -11.39
CA VAL A 67 14.21 -2.41 -12.08
C VAL A 67 15.30 -2.70 -11.06
N ILE A 68 15.89 -3.90 -11.14
CA ILE A 68 16.97 -4.32 -10.26
C ILE A 68 18.29 -4.19 -11.01
N LEU A 69 19.08 -3.20 -10.61
CA LEU A 69 20.45 -2.99 -11.07
C LEU A 69 21.41 -3.84 -10.23
N PHE A 70 21.94 -4.92 -10.81
CA PHE A 70 23.08 -5.61 -10.23
C PHE A 70 24.36 -4.84 -10.57
N LYS A 71 24.77 -3.95 -9.65
CA LYS A 71 26.06 -3.26 -9.75
C LYS A 71 27.20 -4.22 -9.44
N ILE A 72 27.98 -4.54 -10.46
CA ILE A 72 29.24 -5.26 -10.32
C ILE A 72 30.33 -4.21 -10.08
N PHE A 73 31.08 -4.35 -8.99
CA PHE A 73 32.16 -3.42 -8.61
C PHE A 73 33.50 -3.72 -9.28
N SER A 74 33.62 -4.86 -9.99
CA SER A 74 34.79 -5.23 -10.79
C SER A 74 34.40 -5.47 -12.24
N GLN A 75 34.78 -4.57 -13.14
CA GLN A 75 34.65 -4.78 -14.58
C GLN A 75 35.68 -5.84 -15.02
N ARG A 76 35.19 -7.01 -15.43
CA ARG A 76 35.93 -7.98 -16.25
C ARG A 76 35.18 -8.13 -17.56
N LEU A 77 35.86 -8.49 -18.64
CA LEU A 77 35.27 -8.63 -19.98
C LEU A 77 34.04 -9.56 -20.01
N GLU A 78 33.97 -10.52 -19.10
CA GLU A 78 32.87 -11.50 -18.96
C GLU A 78 31.80 -11.09 -17.94
N ASN A 79 32.03 -10.04 -17.14
CA ASN A 79 31.15 -9.58 -16.08
C ASN A 79 30.38 -8.33 -16.53
N LEU A 80 29.45 -8.53 -17.46
CA LEU A 80 28.56 -7.47 -17.91
C LEU A 80 27.55 -7.13 -16.79
N GLN A 81 27.30 -5.84 -16.61
CA GLN A 81 26.23 -5.36 -15.72
C GLN A 81 24.91 -5.95 -16.20
N LYS A 82 24.27 -6.78 -15.37
CA LYS A 82 22.98 -7.37 -15.69
C LYS A 82 21.87 -6.49 -15.14
N LEU A 83 21.20 -5.77 -16.02
CA LEU A 83 19.90 -5.16 -15.72
C LEU A 83 18.87 -6.29 -15.73
N THR A 84 18.12 -6.44 -14.65
CA THR A 84 16.97 -7.34 -14.62
C THR A 84 15.74 -6.50 -14.30
N SER A 85 14.78 -6.50 -15.21
CA SER A 85 13.44 -5.97 -14.97
C SER A 85 12.54 -7.10 -14.47
N GLY A 86 11.73 -6.80 -13.47
CA GLY A 86 10.65 -7.66 -13.04
C GLY A 86 9.47 -6.82 -12.60
N THR A 87 8.47 -7.46 -12.02
CA THR A 87 7.28 -6.79 -11.49
C THR A 87 7.03 -7.30 -10.08
N ALA A 88 6.56 -6.42 -9.19
CA ALA A 88 6.13 -6.78 -7.84
C ALA A 88 4.70 -6.29 -7.61
N ALA A 89 3.90 -7.12 -6.95
CA ALA A 89 2.53 -6.80 -6.61
C ALA A 89 2.31 -6.72 -5.10
N THR A 90 1.36 -5.89 -4.71
CA THR A 90 0.91 -5.69 -3.33
C THR A 90 -0.61 -5.79 -3.29
N ALA A 91 -1.12 -6.63 -2.42
CA ALA A 91 -2.54 -6.72 -2.10
C ALA A 91 -2.86 -5.88 -0.86
N TYR A 92 -3.90 -5.05 -0.97
CA TYR A 92 -4.48 -4.30 0.12
C TYR A 92 -5.84 -4.86 0.46
N LEU A 93 -6.06 -5.20 1.73
CA LEU A 93 -7.33 -5.71 2.23
C LEU A 93 -7.92 -4.70 3.19
N LYS A 94 -9.24 -4.55 3.15
CA LYS A 94 -9.97 -3.66 4.05
C LYS A 94 -10.97 -4.47 4.89
N PRO A 95 -10.58 -4.90 6.10
CA PRO A 95 -11.52 -5.50 7.04
C PRO A 95 -12.69 -4.54 7.32
N GLY A 96 -13.90 -5.10 7.37
CA GLY A 96 -15.12 -4.34 7.63
C GLY A 96 -15.60 -3.45 6.47
N ALA A 97 -14.96 -3.48 5.30
CA ALA A 97 -15.55 -2.91 4.10
C ALA A 97 -16.69 -3.81 3.60
N THR A 98 -17.78 -3.17 3.16
CA THR A 98 -18.85 -3.86 2.43
C THR A 98 -18.33 -4.26 1.06
N ALA A 99 -18.56 -5.51 0.66
CA ALA A 99 -18.30 -5.94 -0.71
C ALA A 99 -19.10 -5.08 -1.69
N LEU A 100 -18.47 -4.68 -2.79
CA LEU A 100 -19.16 -3.95 -3.84
C LEU A 100 -20.18 -4.88 -4.53
N PRO A 101 -21.31 -4.34 -5.02
CA PRO A 101 -22.25 -5.13 -5.79
C PRO A 101 -21.60 -5.62 -7.09
N ALA A 102 -22.07 -6.74 -7.62
CA ALA A 102 -21.57 -7.29 -8.89
C ALA A 102 -21.74 -6.31 -10.07
N SER A 103 -22.74 -5.42 -10.00
CA SER A 103 -22.96 -4.36 -10.99
C SER A 103 -21.94 -3.23 -10.92
N ALA A 104 -21.15 -3.10 -9.84
CA ALA A 104 -20.33 -1.91 -9.58
C ALA A 104 -19.37 -1.57 -10.73
N ASN A 105 -18.76 -2.58 -11.36
CA ASN A 105 -17.88 -2.37 -12.51
C ASN A 105 -18.66 -1.88 -13.73
N GLN A 106 -19.85 -2.43 -13.98
CA GLN A 106 -20.70 -2.01 -15.08
C GLN A 106 -21.24 -0.58 -14.83
N ASP A 107 -21.77 -0.31 -13.64
CA ASP A 107 -22.26 1.01 -13.22
C ASP A 107 -21.16 2.07 -13.38
N LEU A 108 -19.93 1.73 -13.02
CA LEU A 108 -18.78 2.61 -13.16
C LEU A 108 -18.39 2.85 -14.63
N LYS A 109 -18.50 1.84 -15.50
CA LYS A 109 -18.29 2.02 -16.95
C LYS A 109 -19.37 2.88 -17.57
N GLU A 110 -20.64 2.64 -17.22
CA GLU A 110 -21.78 3.43 -17.69
C GLU A 110 -21.69 4.88 -17.22
N GLN A 111 -21.35 5.12 -15.95
CA GLN A 111 -21.09 6.46 -15.45
C GLN A 111 -19.93 7.13 -16.18
N ARG A 112 -18.83 6.42 -16.46
CA ARG A 112 -17.71 6.97 -17.23
C ARG A 112 -18.13 7.34 -18.65
N ALA A 113 -18.90 6.49 -19.32
CA ALA A 113 -19.43 6.76 -20.66
C ALA A 113 -20.33 8.01 -20.65
N ALA A 114 -21.28 8.10 -19.73
CA ALA A 114 -22.17 9.25 -19.61
C ALA A 114 -21.42 10.56 -19.29
N ASN A 115 -20.36 10.48 -18.48
CA ASN A 115 -19.54 11.64 -18.12
C ASN A 115 -18.54 12.05 -19.20
N LEU A 116 -18.25 11.21 -20.20
CA LEU A 116 -17.45 11.61 -21.38
C LEU A 116 -18.21 12.64 -22.23
N ASP A 117 -19.52 12.47 -22.37
CA ASP A 117 -20.38 13.41 -23.12
C ASP A 117 -20.65 14.71 -22.34
N SER A 118 -20.42 14.70 -21.03
CA SER A 118 -20.66 15.84 -20.13
C SER A 118 -19.48 16.10 -19.19
N PRO A 119 -18.31 16.49 -19.73
CA PRO A 119 -17.10 16.65 -18.92
C PRO A 119 -17.26 17.73 -17.86
N ILE A 120 -16.55 17.55 -16.74
CA ILE A 120 -16.55 18.54 -15.67
C ILE A 120 -16.00 19.87 -16.17
N THR A 121 -16.82 20.93 -16.08
CA THR A 121 -16.44 22.26 -16.52
C THR A 121 -15.79 23.05 -15.38
N ILE A 122 -14.97 24.05 -15.71
CA ILE A 122 -14.35 24.95 -14.73
C ILE A 122 -15.43 25.59 -13.84
N ARG A 123 -16.54 26.03 -14.42
CA ARG A 123 -17.68 26.58 -13.67
C ARG A 123 -18.22 25.58 -12.66
N ARG A 124 -18.40 24.32 -13.05
CA ARG A 124 -18.86 23.27 -12.14
C ARG A 124 -17.87 23.00 -11.01
N VAL A 125 -16.57 23.03 -11.29
CA VAL A 125 -15.53 22.92 -10.25
C VAL A 125 -15.63 24.09 -9.26
N LEU A 126 -15.80 25.32 -9.74
CA LEU A 126 -15.96 26.49 -8.88
C LEU A 126 -17.24 26.40 -8.03
N ASP A 127 -18.37 25.98 -8.61
CA ASP A 127 -19.62 25.78 -7.88
C ASP A 127 -19.46 24.72 -6.77
N LEU A 128 -18.80 23.60 -7.08
CA LEU A 128 -18.48 22.55 -6.10
C LEU A 128 -17.55 23.07 -5.00
N ALA A 129 -16.56 23.90 -5.35
CA ALA A 129 -15.66 24.51 -4.40
C ALA A 129 -16.39 25.47 -3.46
N VAL A 130 -17.33 26.28 -3.96
CA VAL A 130 -18.16 27.17 -3.14
C VAL A 130 -19.01 26.37 -2.15
N VAL A 131 -19.65 25.29 -2.62
CA VAL A 131 -20.46 24.40 -1.76
C VAL A 131 -19.59 23.70 -0.71
N GLY A 132 -18.42 23.19 -1.11
CA GLY A 132 -17.46 22.55 -0.20
C GLY A 132 -16.92 23.53 0.85
N ASN A 133 -16.61 24.75 0.45
CA ASN A 133 -16.09 25.79 1.34
C ASN A 133 -17.09 26.17 2.44
N LYS A 134 -18.40 26.22 2.13
CA LYS A 134 -19.44 26.45 3.15
C LYS A 134 -19.39 25.40 4.26
N LYS A 135 -19.12 24.13 3.91
CA LYS A 135 -18.99 23.04 4.87
C LYS A 135 -17.68 23.11 5.65
N LEU A 136 -16.58 23.53 5.01
CA LEU A 136 -15.24 23.60 5.60
C LEU A 136 -15.01 24.85 6.45
N ARG A 137 -15.76 25.93 6.23
CA ARG A 137 -15.58 27.21 6.92
C ARG A 137 -15.53 27.12 8.46
N PRO A 138 -16.40 26.34 9.14
CA PRO A 138 -16.31 26.18 10.59
C PRO A 138 -14.98 25.54 11.02
N TYR A 139 -14.46 24.59 10.23
CA TYR A 139 -13.19 23.94 10.49
C TYR A 139 -12.00 24.89 10.28
N TYR A 140 -12.03 25.73 9.24
CA TYR A 140 -11.01 26.76 9.03
C TYR A 140 -10.99 27.81 10.14
N ALA A 141 -12.16 28.27 10.57
CA ALA A 141 -12.26 29.19 11.71
C ALA A 141 -11.68 28.56 12.98
N TRP A 142 -12.01 27.29 13.24
CA TRP A 142 -11.42 26.55 14.36
C TRP A 142 -9.91 26.37 14.23
N LEU A 143 -9.37 26.08 13.04
CA LEU A 143 -7.92 25.94 12.84
C LEU A 143 -7.17 27.24 13.16
N LEU A 144 -7.69 28.39 12.72
CA LEU A 144 -7.12 29.69 13.06
C LEU A 144 -7.21 29.97 14.55
N LEU A 145 -8.34 29.69 15.18
CA LEU A 145 -8.50 29.81 16.64
C LEU A 145 -7.54 28.88 17.38
N ALA A 146 -7.41 27.62 16.97
CA ALA A 146 -6.49 26.66 17.57
C ALA A 146 -5.04 27.11 17.47
N ALA A 147 -4.64 27.68 16.32
CA ALA A 147 -3.29 28.25 16.15
C ALA A 147 -3.03 29.41 17.12
N LEU A 148 -4.02 30.29 17.33
CA LEU A 148 -3.92 31.39 18.31
C LEU A 148 -3.93 30.88 19.76
N ILE A 149 -4.78 29.90 20.08
CA ILE A 149 -4.90 29.29 21.40
C ILE A 149 -3.61 28.55 21.82
N HIS A 150 -2.94 27.91 20.86
CA HIS A 150 -1.69 27.19 21.10
C HIS A 150 -0.44 28.05 20.87
N SER A 151 -0.60 29.36 20.67
CA SER A 151 0.52 30.29 20.60
C SER A 151 1.16 30.47 21.99
N PRO A 152 2.49 30.69 22.07
CA PRO A 152 3.17 30.85 23.36
C PRO A 152 2.70 32.10 24.13
N ASP A 153 2.16 33.09 23.43
CA ASP A 153 1.72 34.37 23.99
C ASP A 153 0.30 34.31 24.60
N PHE A 154 -0.42 33.19 24.43
CA PHE A 154 -1.78 33.04 24.91
C PHE A 154 -1.90 31.86 25.89
N ASP A 155 -2.17 32.17 27.16
CA ASP A 155 -2.44 31.16 28.18
C ASP A 155 -3.95 30.89 28.30
N LEU A 156 -4.41 29.84 27.63
CA LEU A 156 -5.80 29.38 27.68
C LEU A 156 -6.28 29.09 29.11
N SER A 157 -5.40 28.70 30.04
CA SER A 157 -5.78 28.33 31.41
C SER A 157 -6.31 29.53 32.20
N THR A 158 -5.81 30.74 31.88
CA THR A 158 -6.19 32.02 32.48
C THR A 158 -7.39 32.68 31.80
N TYR A 159 -7.80 32.18 30.63
CA TYR A 159 -8.88 32.77 29.85
C TYR A 159 -10.26 32.43 30.42
N LYS A 160 -11.05 33.46 30.73
CA LYS A 160 -12.38 33.36 31.36
C LYS A 160 -13.37 32.45 30.61
N PHE A 161 -13.23 32.34 29.29
CA PHE A 161 -14.15 31.59 28.43
C PHE A 161 -13.53 30.33 27.82
N LYS A 162 -12.53 29.73 28.49
CA LYS A 162 -11.83 28.54 27.98
C LYS A 162 -12.74 27.35 27.65
N ASP A 163 -13.88 27.23 28.33
CA ASP A 163 -14.85 26.15 28.12
C ASP A 163 -15.97 26.50 27.13
N HIS A 164 -15.88 27.66 26.46
CA HIS A 164 -16.90 28.12 25.53
C HIS A 164 -16.98 27.20 24.30
N THR A 165 -18.20 26.90 23.85
CA THR A 165 -18.48 25.98 22.73
C THR A 165 -17.79 26.37 21.43
N LEU A 166 -17.57 27.67 21.19
CA LEU A 166 -16.83 28.19 20.02
C LEU A 166 -15.33 27.82 20.01
N LEU A 167 -14.73 27.47 21.15
CA LEU A 167 -13.35 27.00 21.22
C LEU A 167 -13.24 25.49 21.00
N GLN A 168 -14.37 24.77 21.05
CA GLN A 168 -14.40 23.34 20.82
C GLN A 168 -14.23 23.03 19.33
N LYS A 169 -13.58 21.90 19.07
CA LYS A 169 -13.36 21.41 17.70
C LYS A 169 -14.72 21.07 17.05
N PRO A 170 -15.03 21.60 15.86
CA PRO A 170 -16.26 21.25 15.15
C PRO A 170 -16.24 19.77 14.76
N PRO A 171 -17.43 19.15 14.60
CA PRO A 171 -17.52 17.75 14.21
C PRO A 171 -16.85 17.51 12.84
N PRO A 172 -16.17 16.37 12.65
CA PRO A 172 -15.55 16.04 11.38
C PRO A 172 -16.63 15.82 10.29
N LEU A 173 -16.42 16.41 9.11
CA LEU A 173 -17.38 16.33 8.00
C LEU A 173 -17.51 14.91 7.42
N ASN A 174 -16.38 14.24 7.23
CA ASN A 174 -16.29 12.87 6.72
C ASN A 174 -15.18 12.15 7.47
N LEU A 175 -15.48 11.67 8.67
CA LEU A 175 -14.49 10.92 9.45
C LEU A 175 -14.31 9.55 8.80
N LEU A 176 -13.11 9.27 8.30
CA LEU A 176 -12.77 7.90 7.91
C LEU A 176 -12.84 7.00 9.15
N PRO A 177 -13.26 5.73 9.02
CA PRO A 177 -13.31 4.81 10.14
C PRO A 177 -11.97 4.76 10.87
N ILE A 178 -11.97 4.98 12.19
CA ILE A 178 -10.78 5.01 13.05
C ILE A 178 -10.82 3.79 13.97
N GLY A 179 -9.71 3.07 14.07
CA GLY A 179 -9.57 1.94 14.99
C GLY A 179 -8.71 0.83 14.42
N LYS A 180 -8.45 -0.20 15.23
CA LYS A 180 -7.72 -1.40 14.80
C LYS A 180 -8.50 -2.17 13.73
N ASP A 181 -9.82 -2.21 13.87
CA ASP A 181 -10.71 -2.95 12.96
C ASP A 181 -10.88 -2.24 11.61
N ALA A 182 -10.63 -0.93 11.59
CA ALA A 182 -10.62 -0.13 10.37
C ALA A 182 -9.24 -0.09 9.68
N LYS A 183 -8.22 -0.80 10.19
CA LYS A 183 -6.88 -0.73 9.61
C LYS A 183 -6.79 -1.59 8.36
N SER A 184 -6.41 -0.99 7.24
CA SER A 184 -6.11 -1.75 6.02
C SER A 184 -4.89 -2.65 6.23
N MET A 185 -4.96 -3.87 5.72
CA MET A 185 -3.86 -4.84 5.75
C MET A 185 -3.15 -4.85 4.41
N GLN A 186 -1.83 -5.05 4.42
CA GLN A 186 -1.00 -5.02 3.21
C GLN A 186 -0.13 -6.28 3.15
N PHE A 187 -0.14 -6.94 2.00
CA PHE A 187 0.63 -8.15 1.75
C PHE A 187 1.40 -7.99 0.43
N LEU A 188 2.70 -8.32 0.44
CA LEU A 188 3.48 -8.39 -0.80
C LEU A 188 3.33 -9.77 -1.43
N LEU A 189 3.07 -9.78 -2.73
CA LEU A 189 3.17 -10.98 -3.56
C LEU A 189 4.62 -11.27 -3.94
N SER A 190 4.88 -12.46 -4.49
CA SER A 190 6.21 -12.80 -4.99
C SER A 190 6.51 -11.99 -6.24
N SER A 191 7.72 -11.41 -6.31
CA SER A 191 8.20 -10.73 -7.52
C SER A 191 8.40 -11.72 -8.67
N VAL A 192 8.08 -11.31 -9.90
CA VAL A 192 8.24 -12.13 -11.10
C VAL A 192 9.18 -11.45 -12.09
N ASN A 193 9.90 -12.26 -12.86
CA ASN A 193 10.83 -11.78 -13.89
C ASN A 193 10.10 -11.61 -15.24
N GLN A 194 9.03 -10.83 -15.22
CA GLN A 194 8.27 -10.43 -16.40
C GLN A 194 8.23 -8.90 -16.42
N PRO A 195 8.54 -8.24 -17.54
CA PRO A 195 8.38 -6.80 -17.67
C PRO A 195 6.91 -6.44 -17.92
N GLU A 196 6.45 -5.30 -17.42
CA GLU A 196 5.19 -4.69 -17.84
C GLU A 196 5.48 -3.69 -18.98
N ALA A 197 5.79 -4.18 -20.18
CA ALA A 197 6.16 -3.34 -21.33
C ALA A 197 5.02 -3.17 -22.35
N SER A 198 4.01 -4.04 -22.32
CA SER A 198 2.90 -4.06 -23.26
C SER A 198 1.57 -4.47 -22.59
N TYR A 199 0.45 -4.24 -23.27
CA TYR A 199 -0.87 -4.70 -22.81
C TYR A 199 -0.96 -6.22 -22.64
N SER A 200 -0.31 -7.00 -23.52
CA SER A 200 -0.24 -8.46 -23.38
C SER A 200 0.55 -8.88 -22.13
N ASP A 201 1.59 -8.13 -21.78
CA ASP A 201 2.35 -8.38 -20.54
C ASP A 201 1.49 -8.08 -19.31
N HIS A 202 0.69 -7.02 -19.35
CA HIS A 202 -0.24 -6.67 -18.29
C HIS A 202 -1.27 -7.78 -18.02
N VAL A 203 -1.86 -8.36 -19.07
CA VAL A 203 -2.78 -9.52 -18.93
C VAL A 203 -2.04 -10.73 -18.34
N SER A 204 -0.83 -11.01 -18.83
CA SER A 204 0.00 -12.11 -18.31
C SER A 204 0.36 -11.94 -16.83
N LEU A 205 0.61 -10.69 -16.40
CA LEU A 205 0.87 -10.35 -15.00
C LEU A 205 -0.38 -10.55 -14.14
N ILE A 206 -1.56 -10.13 -14.62
CA ILE A 206 -2.84 -10.40 -13.92
C ILE A 206 -3.02 -11.89 -13.69
N ASP A 207 -2.83 -12.71 -14.72
CA ASP A 207 -2.94 -14.17 -14.61
C ASP A 207 -1.97 -14.74 -13.57
N GLU A 208 -0.73 -14.26 -13.55
CA GLU A 208 0.28 -14.68 -12.58
C GLU A 208 -0.08 -14.26 -11.15
N TRP A 209 -0.64 -13.06 -10.94
CA TRP A 209 -1.12 -12.63 -9.63
C TRP A 209 -2.31 -13.47 -9.15
N LEU A 210 -3.29 -13.72 -10.01
CA LEU A 210 -4.42 -14.58 -9.70
C LEU A 210 -3.96 -16.01 -9.39
N LYS A 211 -2.96 -16.52 -10.11
CA LYS A 211 -2.34 -17.81 -9.83
C LYS A 211 -1.67 -17.83 -8.46
N GLN A 212 -0.92 -16.79 -8.07
CA GLN A 212 -0.34 -16.70 -6.73
C GLN A 212 -1.41 -16.68 -5.63
N LEU A 213 -2.57 -16.09 -5.90
CA LEU A 213 -3.74 -16.05 -5.02
C LEU A 213 -4.63 -17.32 -5.08
N HIS A 214 -4.30 -18.31 -5.92
CA HIS A 214 -5.14 -19.48 -6.18
C HIS A 214 -6.55 -19.15 -6.70
N MET A 215 -6.69 -18.05 -7.43
CA MET A 215 -7.95 -17.60 -8.04
C MET A 215 -8.02 -17.88 -9.55
N TYR A 216 -7.23 -18.84 -10.04
CA TYR A 216 -7.13 -19.14 -11.47
C TYR A 216 -8.33 -19.94 -11.99
N GLY A 217 -9.03 -19.40 -12.99
CA GLY A 217 -10.12 -20.05 -13.71
C GLY A 217 -10.81 -19.10 -14.70
N LYS A 218 -11.31 -19.63 -15.83
CA LYS A 218 -11.90 -18.86 -16.95
C LYS A 218 -13.07 -17.93 -16.57
N GLN A 219 -13.70 -18.10 -15.40
CA GLN A 219 -14.86 -17.30 -14.98
C GLN A 219 -14.50 -15.91 -14.40
N TRP A 220 -13.26 -15.66 -13.99
CA TRP A 220 -12.89 -14.38 -13.34
C TRP A 220 -12.38 -13.31 -14.31
N VAL A 221 -11.77 -13.70 -15.43
CA VAL A 221 -11.26 -12.73 -16.42
C VAL A 221 -12.40 -12.01 -17.13
N GLU A 222 -13.54 -12.69 -17.33
CA GLU A 222 -14.74 -12.11 -17.94
C GLU A 222 -15.50 -11.14 -17.03
N SER A 223 -15.32 -11.20 -15.69
CA SER A 223 -15.95 -10.27 -14.75
C SER A 223 -15.12 -9.01 -14.45
N ILE A 224 -13.85 -9.01 -14.87
CA ILE A 224 -12.91 -7.88 -14.76
C ILE A 224 -12.88 -7.05 -16.06
N GLY A 225 -13.27 -7.66 -17.20
CA GLY A 225 -13.36 -7.04 -18.53
C GLY A 225 -14.51 -6.08 -18.67
#